data_AF-A0A934XK31-F1
#
_entry.id   AF-A0A934XK31-F1
#
_cell.length_a   1.000
_cell.length_b   1.000
_cell.length_c   1.000
_cell.angle_alpha   90.00
_cell.angle_beta   90.00
_cell.angle_gamma   90.00
#
_symmetry.space_group_name_H-M   'P 1'
#
loop_
_entity.id
_entity.type
_entity.pdbx_description
1 polymer ?
#
loop_
_entity_poly.entity_id
_entity_poly.type
_entity_poly.pdbx_seq_one_letter_code
_entity_poly.pdbx_strand_id
1 'polypeptide(L)'
;MTATLGDRTVTWTERRLIVRSLQHTAAAEAALYKRLAHAEAAIAALNTPKQSKTPFADVATLQKAAEALLKQHNVVGLLTLTYTETVQKRHVRKYGDRPAETRTETTVQVSVQRNATAHPIRRAKSGLARLCHQSTGC
;
A
#
# COMPACT_ATOMS: atom_id res chain seq x y z
N MET A 1 -28.56 27.34 5.80
CA MET A 1 -27.81 28.15 6.78
C MET A 1 -28.57 29.46 6.96
N THR A 2 -28.63 30.04 8.17
CA THR A 2 -29.39 31.27 8.46
C THR A 2 -28.49 32.35 9.03
N ALA A 3 -28.71 33.61 8.62
CA ALA A 3 -28.13 34.77 9.29
C ALA A 3 -29.19 35.85 9.48
N THR A 4 -29.08 36.55 10.60
CA THR A 4 -29.91 37.69 10.96
C THR A 4 -29.24 38.97 10.46
N LEU A 5 -29.92 39.70 9.57
CA LEU A 5 -29.49 40.98 9.03
C LEU A 5 -30.53 42.02 9.43
N GLY A 6 -30.23 42.79 10.48
CA GLY A 6 -31.22 43.63 11.16
C GLY A 6 -32.40 42.78 11.63
N ASP A 7 -33.61 43.15 11.19
CA ASP A 7 -34.87 42.57 11.64
C ASP A 7 -35.29 41.35 10.80
N ARG A 8 -34.45 40.95 9.83
CA ARG A 8 -34.78 39.87 8.87
C ARG A 8 -33.87 38.68 9.06
N THR A 9 -34.50 37.49 9.10
CA THR A 9 -33.78 36.21 9.06
C THR A 9 -33.71 35.73 7.62
N VAL A 10 -32.50 35.59 7.09
CA VAL A 10 -32.27 35.13 5.72
C VAL A 10 -31.74 33.70 5.75
N THR A 11 -32.41 32.80 5.03
CA THR A 11 -32.00 31.42 4.78
C THR A 11 -31.39 31.29 3.39
N TRP A 12 -30.23 30.65 3.27
CA TRP A 12 -29.71 30.25 1.95
C TRP A 12 -29.19 28.81 1.93
N THR A 13 -29.24 28.27 0.72
CA THR A 13 -28.67 26.97 0.36
C THR A 13 -27.23 27.20 -0.09
N GLU A 14 -26.27 26.70 0.68
CA GLU A 14 -24.86 26.78 0.32
C GLU A 14 -24.60 25.93 -0.93
N ARG A 15 -24.14 26.56 -2.02
CA ARG A 15 -23.58 25.86 -3.17
C ARG A 15 -22.07 25.76 -2.99
N ARG A 16 -21.55 24.53 -2.93
CA ARG A 16 -20.12 24.28 -2.82
C ARG A 16 -19.55 23.95 -4.19
N LEU A 17 -18.63 24.79 -4.67
CA LEU A 17 -17.81 24.48 -5.84
C LEU A 17 -16.58 23.69 -5.37
N ILE A 18 -16.41 22.48 -5.90
CA ILE A 18 -15.18 21.70 -5.69
C ILE A 18 -14.28 21.91 -6.89
N VAL A 19 -13.26 22.75 -6.74
CA VAL A 19 -12.23 22.94 -7.77
C VAL A 19 -11.10 21.93 -7.54
N ARG A 20 -10.81 21.11 -8.56
CA ARG A 20 -9.67 20.17 -8.55
C ARG A 20 -8.63 20.60 -9.58
N SER A 21 -7.36 20.64 -9.19
CA SER A 21 -6.27 20.84 -10.15
C SER A 21 -5.97 19.52 -10.86
N LEU A 22 -5.98 19.55 -12.20
CA LEU A 22 -5.62 18.39 -13.02
C LEU A 22 -4.15 18.00 -12.80
N GLN A 23 -3.26 18.98 -12.72
CA GLN A 23 -1.83 18.76 -12.42
C GLN A 23 -1.65 18.11 -11.04
N HIS A 24 -2.39 18.56 -10.03
CA HIS A 24 -2.34 17.95 -8.71
C HIS A 24 -2.84 16.49 -8.73
N THR A 25 -3.88 16.22 -9.51
CA THR A 25 -4.42 14.87 -9.68
C THR A 25 -3.39 13.95 -10.34
N ALA A 26 -2.76 14.40 -11.43
CA ALA A 26 -1.72 13.66 -12.14
C ALA A 26 -0.49 13.39 -11.24
N ALA A 27 -0.05 14.39 -10.47
CA ALA A 27 1.07 14.23 -9.54
C ALA A 27 0.75 13.23 -8.42
N ALA A 28 -0.48 13.27 -7.87
CA ALA A 28 -0.91 12.34 -6.83
C ALA A 28 -0.99 10.89 -7.36
N GLU A 29 -1.48 10.71 -8.58
CA GLU A 29 -1.52 9.42 -9.27
C GLU A 29 -0.12 8.86 -9.52
N ALA A 30 0.80 9.67 -10.07
CA ALA A 30 2.18 9.27 -10.29
C ALA A 30 2.88 8.88 -8.97
N ALA A 31 2.66 9.64 -7.90
CA ALA A 31 3.20 9.35 -6.58
C ALA A 31 2.63 8.05 -5.98
N LEU A 32 1.37 7.71 -6.27
CA LEU A 32 0.79 6.43 -5.88
C LEU A 32 1.46 5.27 -6.61
N TYR A 33 1.55 5.32 -7.94
CA TYR A 33 2.19 4.26 -8.73
C TYR A 33 3.65 4.05 -8.35
N LYS A 34 4.38 5.14 -8.08
CA LYS A 34 5.75 5.05 -7.59
C LYS A 34 5.85 4.27 -6.27
N ARG A 35 4.97 4.55 -5.31
CA ARG A 35 4.93 3.82 -4.03
C ARG A 35 4.57 2.34 -4.21
N LEU A 36 3.62 2.03 -5.09
CA LEU A 36 3.27 0.65 -5.44
C LEU A 36 4.47 -0.10 -6.03
N ALA A 37 5.15 0.48 -7.02
CA ALA A 37 6.32 -0.12 -7.64
C ALA A 37 7.46 -0.36 -6.63
N HIS A 38 7.72 0.59 -5.73
CA HIS A 38 8.72 0.40 -4.68
C HIS A 38 8.33 -0.71 -3.68
N ALA A 39 7.06 -0.78 -3.30
CA ALA A 39 6.57 -1.85 -2.41
C ALA A 39 6.67 -3.23 -3.06
N GLU A 40 6.28 -3.35 -4.34
CA GLU A 40 6.40 -4.59 -5.12
C GLU A 40 7.86 -5.06 -5.19
N ALA A 41 8.78 -4.15 -5.51
CA ALA A 41 10.21 -4.46 -5.57
C ALA A 41 10.76 -4.88 -4.20
N ALA A 42 10.36 -4.20 -3.12
CA ALA A 42 10.79 -4.54 -1.77
C ALA A 42 10.27 -5.91 -1.31
N ILE A 43 9.02 -6.25 -1.66
CA ILE A 43 8.41 -7.56 -1.35
C ILE A 43 9.07 -8.65 -2.19
N ALA A 44 9.30 -8.43 -3.48
CA ALA A 44 10.01 -9.37 -4.33
C ALA A 44 11.43 -9.67 -3.81
N ALA A 45 12.10 -8.65 -3.25
CA ALA A 45 13.41 -8.82 -2.62
C ALA A 45 13.40 -9.69 -1.36
N LEU A 46 12.24 -9.97 -0.74
CA LEU A 46 12.13 -10.93 0.37
C LEU A 46 12.35 -12.38 -0.08
N ASN A 47 12.08 -12.69 -1.36
CA ASN A 47 12.30 -14.02 -1.93
C ASN A 47 13.77 -14.28 -2.27
N THR A 48 14.57 -13.22 -2.42
CA THR A 48 15.99 -13.36 -2.78
C THR A 48 16.83 -13.27 -1.51
N PRO A 49 17.56 -14.33 -1.12
CA PRO A 49 18.51 -14.22 -0.02
C PRO A 49 19.61 -13.23 -0.40
N LYS A 50 19.73 -12.12 0.35
CA LYS A 50 20.91 -11.25 0.23
C LYS A 50 22.13 -12.04 0.68
N GLN A 51 23.26 -11.84 0.01
CA GLN A 51 24.55 -12.39 0.41
C GLN A 51 24.75 -12.12 1.92
N SER A 52 24.93 -13.18 2.71
CA SER A 52 24.99 -13.22 4.20
C SER A 52 23.69 -13.30 5.01
N LYS A 53 22.49 -13.28 4.41
CA LYS A 53 21.24 -13.44 5.17
C LYS A 53 20.63 -14.83 5.00
N THR A 54 20.31 -15.46 6.13
CA THR A 54 19.54 -16.71 6.16
C THR A 54 18.17 -16.48 5.50
N PRO A 55 17.71 -17.41 4.65
CA PRO A 55 16.34 -17.40 4.16
C PRO A 55 15.33 -17.39 5.31
N PHE A 56 14.12 -16.92 5.04
CA PHE A 56 13.03 -17.03 6.02
C PHE A 56 12.72 -18.51 6.29
N ALA A 57 12.67 -18.86 7.58
CA ALA A 57 12.45 -20.24 8.03
C ALA A 57 10.98 -20.67 7.92
N ASP A 58 10.05 -19.72 8.00
CA ASP A 58 8.62 -19.97 8.10
C ASP A 58 7.78 -18.85 7.46
N VAL A 59 6.55 -19.19 7.11
CA VAL A 59 5.56 -18.27 6.51
C VAL A 59 5.24 -17.10 7.43
N ALA A 60 5.16 -17.30 8.75
CA ALA A 60 4.72 -16.24 9.65
C ALA A 60 5.77 -15.12 9.77
N THR A 61 7.06 -15.46 9.78
CA THR A 61 8.13 -14.46 9.76
C THR A 61 8.17 -13.71 8.43
N LEU A 62 8.01 -14.41 7.30
CA LEU A 62 7.93 -13.77 5.98
C LEU A 62 6.71 -12.84 5.88
N GLN A 63 5.56 -13.27 6.38
CA GLN A 63 4.33 -12.48 6.40
C GLN A 63 4.50 -11.20 7.22
N LYS A 64 5.08 -11.28 8.43
CA LYS A 64 5.35 -10.09 9.26
C LYS A 64 6.25 -9.08 8.54
N ALA A 65 7.29 -9.56 7.86
CA ALA A 65 8.19 -8.70 7.09
C ALA A 65 7.45 -8.02 5.91
N ALA A 66 6.63 -8.77 5.17
CA ALA A 66 5.85 -8.23 4.08
C ALA A 66 4.79 -7.20 4.55
N GLU A 67 4.10 -7.47 5.67
CA GLU A 67 3.14 -6.54 6.27
C GLU A 67 3.80 -5.23 6.73
N ALA A 68 5.02 -5.30 7.27
CA ALA A 68 5.78 -4.11 7.64
C ALA A 68 6.09 -3.23 6.40
N LEU A 69 6.48 -3.85 5.28
CA LEU A 69 6.71 -3.14 4.02
C LEU A 69 5.43 -2.50 3.47
N LEU A 70 4.30 -3.21 3.50
CA LEU A 70 3.00 -2.66 3.06
C LEU A 70 2.63 -1.39 3.86
N LYS A 71 2.85 -1.42 5.18
CA LYS A 71 2.62 -0.26 6.07
C LYS A 71 3.60 0.87 5.78
N GLN A 72 4.89 0.58 5.65
CA GLN A 72 5.94 1.57 5.37
C GLN A 72 5.68 2.34 4.06
N HIS A 73 5.24 1.65 3.02
CA HIS A 73 4.92 2.27 1.73
C HIS A 73 3.49 2.86 1.66
N ASN A 74 2.67 2.65 2.69
CA ASN A 74 1.27 3.07 2.76
C ASN A 74 0.44 2.57 1.56
N VAL A 75 0.55 1.27 1.30
CA VAL A 75 -0.12 0.54 0.21
C VAL A 75 -0.97 -0.62 0.72
N VAL A 76 -1.26 -0.65 2.03
CA VAL A 76 -2.15 -1.64 2.64
C VAL A 76 -3.50 -1.63 1.94
N GLY A 77 -4.00 -2.82 1.56
CA GLY A 77 -5.26 -2.99 0.84
C GLY A 77 -5.19 -2.73 -0.67
N LEU A 78 -4.06 -2.26 -1.20
CA LEU A 78 -3.85 -2.07 -2.64
C LEU A 78 -3.12 -3.24 -3.30
N LEU A 79 -2.44 -4.06 -2.49
CA LEU A 79 -1.70 -5.24 -2.92
C LEU A 79 -2.26 -6.48 -2.23
N THR A 80 -2.39 -7.57 -2.99
CA THR A 80 -2.72 -8.90 -2.51
C THR A 80 -1.44 -9.73 -2.46
N LEU A 81 -1.19 -10.38 -1.32
CA LEU A 81 -0.02 -11.23 -1.12
C LEU A 81 -0.44 -12.69 -0.99
N THR A 82 0.28 -13.57 -1.68
CA THR A 82 0.11 -15.02 -1.58
C THR A 82 1.42 -15.63 -1.13
N TYR A 83 1.35 -16.51 -0.12
CA TYR A 83 2.52 -17.17 0.43
C TYR A 83 2.51 -18.64 0.04
N THR A 84 3.68 -19.15 -0.34
CA THR A 84 3.88 -20.56 -0.69
C THR A 84 5.01 -21.14 0.13
N GLU A 85 4.77 -22.34 0.67
CA GLU A 85 5.78 -23.13 1.36
C GLU A 85 6.05 -24.39 0.55
N THR A 86 7.31 -24.65 0.25
CA THR A 86 7.75 -25.83 -0.49
C THR A 86 8.77 -26.60 0.33
N VAL A 87 8.43 -27.85 0.66
CA VAL A 87 9.28 -28.76 1.42
C VAL A 87 9.91 -29.76 0.46
N GLN A 88 11.24 -29.79 0.40
CA GLN A 88 12.02 -30.69 -0.45
C GLN A 88 12.86 -31.62 0.41
N LYS A 89 12.88 -32.91 0.07
CA LYS A 89 13.75 -33.90 0.70
C LYS A 89 14.95 -34.14 -0.21
N ARG A 90 16.15 -33.78 0.26
CA ARG A 90 17.41 -34.06 -0.43
C ARG A 90 18.10 -35.23 0.23
N HIS A 91 18.35 -36.28 -0.53
CA HIS A 91 19.21 -37.37 -0.08
C HIS A 91 20.67 -36.91 -0.13
N VAL A 92 21.34 -36.90 1.02
CA VAL A 92 22.76 -36.59 1.15
C VAL A 92 23.52 -37.91 1.09
N ARG A 93 24.36 -38.06 0.07
CA ARG A 93 25.21 -39.24 -0.10
C ARG A 93 26.23 -39.34 1.03
N LYS A 94 26.61 -40.57 1.37
CA LYS A 94 27.74 -40.86 2.26
C LYS A 94 29.01 -40.19 1.72
N TYR A 95 29.77 -39.54 2.60
CA TYR A 95 31.08 -38.98 2.26
C TYR A 95 32.06 -39.19 3.41
N GLY A 96 33.12 -39.97 3.16
CA GLY A 96 34.02 -40.44 4.21
C GLY A 96 33.27 -41.22 5.29
N ASP A 97 33.50 -40.87 6.56
CA ASP A 97 32.81 -41.44 7.73
C ASP A 97 31.41 -40.87 7.98
N ARG A 98 30.95 -39.88 7.21
CA ARG A 98 29.62 -39.31 7.39
C ARG A 98 28.56 -40.20 6.74
N PRO A 99 27.58 -40.73 7.49
CA PRO A 99 26.54 -41.60 6.94
C PRO A 99 25.65 -40.85 5.96
N ALA A 100 24.97 -41.59 5.09
CA ALA A 100 23.94 -41.01 4.23
C ALA A 100 22.77 -40.53 5.10
N GLU A 101 22.26 -39.33 4.83
CA GLU A 101 21.19 -38.70 5.60
C GLU A 101 20.17 -38.08 4.64
N THR A 102 18.88 -38.14 4.98
CA THR A 102 17.85 -37.39 4.26
C THR A 102 17.68 -36.03 4.92
N ARG A 103 18.06 -34.97 4.22
CA ARG A 103 17.91 -33.60 4.70
C ARG A 103 16.62 -33.00 4.14
N THR A 104 15.78 -32.48 5.02
CA THR A 104 14.59 -31.70 4.63
C THR A 104 15.00 -30.23 4.50
N GLU A 105 14.65 -29.61 3.37
CA GLU A 105 14.88 -28.20 3.09
C GLU A 105 13.52 -27.54 2.81
N THR A 106 13.15 -26.55 3.62
CA THR A 106 11.91 -25.80 3.49
C THR A 106 12.21 -24.43 2.89
N THR A 107 11.55 -24.10 1.80
CA THR A 107 11.64 -22.79 1.15
C THR A 107 10.29 -22.11 1.20
N VAL A 108 10.28 -20.86 1.68
CA VAL A 108 9.08 -20.03 1.75
C VAL A 108 9.22 -18.86 0.80
N GLN A 109 8.16 -18.56 0.04
CA GLN A 109 8.12 -17.47 -0.93
C GLN A 109 6.83 -16.66 -0.82
N VAL A 110 6.87 -15.42 -1.29
CA VAL A 110 5.72 -14.51 -1.39
C VAL A 110 5.56 -14.02 -2.83
N SER A 111 4.34 -14.05 -3.36
CA SER A 111 3.98 -13.39 -4.61
C SER A 111 3.07 -12.19 -4.34
N VAL A 112 3.21 -11.16 -5.16
CA VAL A 112 2.49 -9.88 -5.02
C VAL A 112 1.69 -9.60 -6.27
N GLN A 113 0.43 -9.20 -6.08
CA GLN A 113 -0.45 -8.79 -7.17
C GLN A 113 -1.16 -7.48 -6.80
N ARG A 114 -1.35 -6.59 -7.79
CA ARG A 114 -2.15 -5.39 -7.60
C ARG A 114 -3.61 -5.75 -7.51
N ASN A 115 -4.29 -5.20 -6.52
CA ASN A 115 -5.73 -5.30 -6.44
C ASN A 115 -6.36 -4.25 -7.36
N ALA A 116 -6.79 -4.67 -8.55
CA ALA A 116 -7.41 -3.78 -9.54
C ALA A 116 -8.73 -3.15 -9.04
N THR A 117 -9.37 -3.76 -8.05
CA THR A 117 -10.62 -3.27 -7.43
C THR A 117 -10.36 -2.35 -6.24
N ALA A 118 -9.10 -2.23 -5.79
CA ALA A 118 -8.77 -1.35 -4.69
C ALA A 118 -8.79 0.11 -5.17
N HIS A 119 -9.84 0.84 -4.81
CA HIS A 119 -9.92 2.28 -5.01
C HIS A 119 -9.26 2.99 -3.82
N PRO A 120 -8.09 3.63 -3.98
CA PRO A 120 -7.50 4.42 -2.93
C PRO A 120 -8.31 5.72 -2.78
N ILE A 121 -9.41 5.68 -2.02
CA ILE A 121 -10.11 6.91 -1.64
C ILE A 121 -9.33 7.54 -0.49
N ARG A 122 -8.21 8.19 -0.80
CA ARG A 122 -7.63 9.19 0.11
C ARG A 122 -8.08 10.55 -0.38
N ARG A 123 -9.22 11.02 0.16
CA ARG A 123 -9.70 12.38 -0.09
C ARG A 123 -8.62 13.35 0.34
N ALA A 124 -8.03 14.07 -0.62
CA ALA A 124 -7.26 15.27 -0.32
C ALA A 124 -8.17 16.22 0.46
N LYS A 125 -7.65 16.85 1.51
CA LYS A 125 -8.31 18.00 2.14
C LYS A 125 -8.35 19.09 1.07
N SER A 126 -9.43 19.16 0.31
CA SER A 126 -9.73 20.33 -0.51
C SER A 126 -9.84 21.50 0.45
N GLY A 127 -8.85 22.40 0.41
CA GLY A 127 -8.95 23.67 1.10
C GLY A 127 -10.21 24.36 0.60
N LEU A 128 -11.24 24.36 1.45
CA LEU A 128 -12.45 25.14 1.22
C LEU A 128 -12.03 26.61 1.27
N ALA A 129 -11.64 27.17 0.12
CA ALA A 129 -11.60 28.60 -0.05
C ALA A 129 -13.05 29.08 -0.04
N ARG A 130 -13.48 29.57 1.12
CA ARG A 130 -14.79 30.18 1.33
C ARG A 130 -14.77 31.54 0.61
N LEU A 131 -15.06 31.53 -0.69
CA LEU A 131 -15.23 32.76 -1.47
C LEU A 131 -16.57 33.38 -1.08
N CYS A 132 -16.55 34.25 -0.07
CA CYS A 132 -17.62 35.20 0.21
C CYS A 132 -17.63 36.24 -0.91
N HIS A 133 -18.46 36.01 -1.94
CA HIS A 133 -18.73 37.05 -2.93
C HIS A 133 -19.83 37.96 -2.36
N GLN A 134 -19.42 39.11 -1.82
CA GLN A 134 -20.36 40.17 -1.45
C GLN A 134 -20.83 40.85 -2.74
N SER A 135 -22.05 40.55 -3.16
CA SER A 135 -22.76 41.33 -4.16
C SER A 135 -23.54 42.40 -3.40
N THR A 136 -22.97 43.60 -3.29
CA THR A 136 -23.72 44.79 -2.88
C THR A 136 -24.53 45.22 -4.09
N GLY A 137 -25.82 44.87 -4.09
CA GLY A 137 -26.78 45.31 -5.09
C GLY A 137 -27.80 46.23 -4.42
N CYS A 138 -27.95 47.42 -5.03
CA CYS A 138 -28.78 48.59 -4.71
C CYS A 138 -28.10 49.63 -3.80
#